data_AF-A0A957ZCP0-F1
#
_entry.id   AF-A0A957ZCP0-F1
#
_cell.length_a   1.000
_cell.length_b   1.000
_cell.length_c   1.000
_cell.angle_alpha   90.00
_cell.angle_beta   90.00
_cell.angle_gamma   90.00
#
_symmetry.space_group_name_H-M   'P 1'
#
loop_
_entity.id
_entity.type
_entity.pdbx_description
1 polymer ?
#
loop_
_entity_poly.entity_id
_entity_poly.type
_entity_poly.pdbx_seq_one_letter_code
_entity_poly.pdbx_strand_id
1 'polypeptide(L)'
;MNRINRLAFYFTLALLAIGLTAAVVLAQDTVQTATPLEKAVNALGGAEALAGLETLATASTGVRWVLDEGYVPGGAPVRIGAYTDTVQIDVVNSSIHISQTRETLGQARNLIEVVAGDQGYMDGQDGRFGQPTQQAMGSDRLLSTIKQQMLLNPQLIVQALWNDPSQVSDAGEVLQDG
;
A
#
# COMPACT_ATOMS: atom_id res chain seq x y z
N MET A 1 39.36 12.94 -78.46
CA MET A 1 38.08 13.41 -77.86
C MET A 1 37.97 12.77 -76.49
N ASN A 2 38.33 13.54 -75.45
CA ASN A 2 38.91 12.98 -74.23
C ASN A 2 37.88 12.65 -73.14
N ARG A 3 38.12 11.49 -72.54
CA ARG A 3 37.30 10.63 -71.67
C ARG A 3 36.84 11.25 -70.33
N ILE A 4 37.08 12.53 -70.08
CA ILE A 4 36.95 13.12 -68.73
C ILE A 4 35.51 13.61 -68.45
N ASN A 5 34.72 13.96 -69.47
CA ASN A 5 33.39 14.56 -69.27
C ASN A 5 32.22 13.55 -69.20
N ARG A 6 32.50 12.24 -69.29
CA ARG A 6 31.45 11.20 -69.19
C ARG A 6 31.27 10.64 -67.78
N LEU A 7 32.25 10.82 -66.89
CA LEU A 7 32.19 10.28 -65.52
C LEU A 7 31.36 11.14 -64.56
N ALA A 8 31.25 12.44 -64.83
CA ALA A 8 30.54 13.38 -63.95
C ALA A 8 29.01 13.26 -64.02
N PHE A 9 28.45 12.65 -65.08
CA PHE A 9 26.99 12.58 -65.25
C PHE A 9 26.34 11.33 -64.63
N TYR A 10 27.12 10.25 -64.42
CA TYR A 10 26.61 9.03 -63.77
C TYR A 10 26.72 9.07 -62.24
N PHE A 11 27.55 9.96 -61.68
CA PHE A 11 27.72 10.08 -60.24
C PHE A 11 26.54 10.80 -59.56
N THR A 12 25.80 11.63 -60.29
CA THR A 12 24.67 12.39 -59.74
C THR A 12 23.36 11.60 -59.70
N LEU A 13 23.22 10.51 -60.47
CA LEU A 13 22.04 9.63 -60.40
C LEU A 13 22.19 8.48 -59.37
N ALA A 14 23.41 8.09 -59.01
CA ALA A 14 23.63 7.02 -58.04
C ALA A 14 23.40 7.47 -56.58
N LEU A 15 23.50 8.78 -56.29
CA LEU A 15 23.22 9.33 -54.96
C LEU A 15 21.73 9.62 -54.70
N LEU A 16 20.87 9.62 -55.73
CA LEU A 16 19.42 9.78 -55.54
C LEU A 16 18.68 8.43 -55.32
N ALA A 17 19.33 7.29 -55.58
CA ALA A 17 18.74 5.97 -55.46
C ALA A 17 19.04 5.24 -54.13
N ILE A 18 19.92 5.80 -53.28
CA ILE A 18 20.22 5.26 -51.94
C ILE A 18 19.47 6.06 -50.85
N GLY A 19 18.71 7.08 -51.22
CA GLY A 19 17.95 7.92 -50.29
C GLY A 19 16.51 7.46 -50.00
N LEU A 20 16.06 6.31 -50.51
CA LEU A 20 14.65 5.90 -50.44
C LEU A 20 14.38 4.54 -49.78
N THR A 21 15.26 4.09 -48.90
CA THR A 21 15.01 2.96 -47.99
C THR A 21 15.50 3.26 -46.59
N ALA A 22 15.31 4.49 -46.11
CA ALA A 22 15.03 4.66 -44.69
C ALA A 22 13.63 4.08 -44.49
N ALA A 23 13.56 2.78 -44.23
CA ALA A 23 12.39 2.19 -43.62
C ALA A 23 12.15 3.03 -42.38
N VAL A 24 11.12 3.87 -42.43
CA VAL A 24 10.48 4.40 -41.24
C VAL A 24 9.91 3.16 -40.58
N VAL A 25 10.76 2.48 -39.80
CA VAL A 25 10.30 1.67 -38.70
C VAL A 25 9.64 2.72 -37.80
N LEU A 26 8.35 2.90 -38.02
CA LEU A 26 7.48 3.41 -36.98
C LEU A 26 7.70 2.43 -35.85
N ALA A 27 8.61 2.76 -34.94
CA ALA A 27 8.54 2.24 -33.60
C ALA A 27 7.11 2.60 -33.20
N GLN A 28 6.23 1.60 -33.23
CA GLN A 28 5.03 1.70 -32.44
C GLN A 28 5.61 1.91 -31.04
N ASP A 29 5.55 3.15 -30.56
CA ASP A 29 5.42 3.40 -29.14
C ASP A 29 4.18 2.61 -28.75
N THR A 30 4.37 1.31 -28.47
CA THR A 30 3.50 0.62 -27.56
C THR A 30 3.63 1.47 -26.31
N VAL A 31 2.64 2.34 -26.11
CA VAL A 31 2.44 3.00 -24.82
C VAL A 31 2.37 1.85 -23.84
N GLN A 32 3.49 1.56 -23.20
CA GLN A 32 3.60 0.44 -22.30
C GLN A 32 2.81 0.88 -21.09
N THR A 33 1.55 0.43 -21.05
CA THR A 33 0.64 0.76 -19.98
C THR A 33 1.25 0.20 -18.71
N ALA A 34 1.50 1.08 -17.75
CA ALA A 34 2.03 0.69 -16.45
C ALA A 34 1.22 -0.48 -15.88
N THR A 35 1.94 -1.48 -15.37
CA THR A 35 1.37 -2.61 -14.66
C THR A 35 0.54 -2.12 -13.47
N PRO A 36 -0.43 -2.93 -12.97
CA PRO A 36 -1.21 -2.56 -11.79
C PRO A 36 -0.33 -2.19 -10.57
N LEU A 37 0.77 -2.91 -10.36
CA LEU A 37 1.72 -2.62 -9.28
C LEU A 37 2.40 -1.26 -9.49
N GLU A 38 2.89 -0.95 -10.70
CA GLU A 38 3.48 0.36 -11.00
C GLU A 38 2.47 1.50 -10.81
N LYS A 39 1.20 1.29 -11.18
CA LYS A 39 0.12 2.25 -10.91
C LYS A 39 -0.07 2.48 -9.41
N ALA A 40 -0.09 1.41 -8.60
CA ALA A 40 -0.21 1.51 -7.14
C ALA A 40 1.00 2.22 -6.51
N VAL A 41 2.22 1.88 -6.94
CA VAL A 41 3.46 2.52 -6.48
C VAL A 41 3.42 4.02 -6.81
N ASN A 42 3.05 4.39 -8.03
CA ASN A 42 2.93 5.79 -8.44
C ASN A 42 1.86 6.54 -7.63
N ALA A 43 0.73 5.91 -7.33
CA ALA A 43 -0.32 6.48 -6.49
C ALA A 43 0.13 6.73 -5.04
N LEU A 44 1.11 5.97 -4.55
CA LEU A 44 1.70 6.10 -3.22
C LEU A 44 2.94 7.02 -3.17
N GLY A 45 3.22 7.77 -4.23
CA GLY A 45 4.33 8.73 -4.29
C GLY A 45 5.59 8.22 -5.00
N GLY A 46 5.54 7.03 -5.62
CA GLY A 46 6.60 6.49 -6.46
C GLY A 46 7.56 5.54 -5.74
N ALA A 47 8.40 4.87 -6.52
CA ALA A 47 9.29 3.81 -6.02
C ALA A 47 10.32 4.32 -4.99
N GLU A 48 10.86 5.52 -5.18
CA GLU A 48 11.83 6.12 -4.25
C GLU A 48 11.19 6.43 -2.89
N ALA A 49 9.98 7.00 -2.88
CA ALA A 49 9.25 7.28 -1.64
C ALA A 49 8.90 5.98 -0.89
N LEU A 50 8.50 4.96 -1.63
CA LEU A 50 8.18 3.66 -1.05
C LEU A 50 9.41 2.91 -0.53
N ALA A 51 10.55 3.01 -1.23
CA ALA A 51 11.83 2.46 -0.77
C ALA A 51 12.38 3.19 0.46
N GLY A 52 12.10 4.49 0.59
CA GLY A 52 12.46 5.31 1.74
C GLY A 52 11.47 5.28 2.91
N LEU A 53 10.42 4.46 2.86
CA LEU A 53 9.44 4.34 3.94
C LEU A 53 10.04 3.56 5.11
N GLU A 54 10.52 4.28 6.13
CA GLU A 54 11.09 3.69 7.35
C GLU A 54 10.06 3.55 8.47
N THR A 55 9.18 4.55 8.60
CA THR A 55 8.21 4.60 9.70
C THR A 55 6.85 5.10 9.23
N LEU A 56 5.80 4.59 9.86
CA LEU A 56 4.44 5.08 9.72
C LEU A 56 3.85 5.41 11.09
N ALA A 57 3.14 6.52 11.19
CA ALA A 57 2.40 6.88 12.39
C ALA A 57 0.97 7.32 12.04
N THR A 58 0.00 6.76 12.76
CA THR A 58 -1.40 7.14 12.67
C THR A 58 -1.89 7.51 14.05
N ALA A 59 -2.50 8.68 14.18
CA ALA A 59 -3.25 9.08 15.37
C ALA A 59 -4.73 9.21 14.99
N SER A 60 -5.60 8.61 15.78
CA SER A 60 -7.03 8.66 15.55
C SER A 60 -7.80 8.88 16.85
N THR A 61 -8.94 9.55 16.73
CA THR A 61 -9.87 9.78 17.82
C THR A 61 -11.28 9.67 17.29
N GLY A 62 -12.22 9.22 18.11
CA GLY A 62 -13.61 9.17 17.68
C GLY A 62 -14.54 8.67 18.76
N VAL A 63 -15.73 8.26 18.33
CA VAL A 63 -16.76 7.69 19.19
C VAL A 63 -17.23 6.38 18.58
N ARG A 64 -17.37 5.35 19.41
CA ARG A 64 -17.91 4.06 19.01
C ARG A 64 -19.41 4.02 19.25
N TRP A 65 -20.09 3.44 18.28
CA TRP A 65 -21.52 3.20 18.27
C TRP A 65 -21.76 1.73 18.02
N VAL A 66 -22.79 1.18 18.64
CA VAL A 66 -23.31 -0.14 18.28
C VAL A 66 -24.54 0.08 17.42
N LEU A 67 -24.43 -0.39 16.19
CA LEU A 67 -25.50 -0.34 15.19
C LEU A 67 -26.49 -1.46 15.49
N ASP A 68 -27.76 -1.25 15.15
CA ASP A 68 -28.85 -2.25 15.24
C ASP A 68 -29.16 -2.82 16.63
N GLU A 69 -28.56 -2.29 17.71
CA GLU A 69 -28.92 -2.61 19.10
C GLU A 69 -29.72 -1.48 19.77
N GLY A 70 -30.47 -0.71 18.98
CA GLY A 70 -31.40 0.29 19.51
C GLY A 70 -32.50 -0.34 20.37
N TYR A 71 -33.05 0.42 21.33
CA TYR A 71 -34.11 -0.07 22.23
C TYR A 71 -35.40 -0.54 21.53
N VAL A 72 -35.59 -0.15 20.27
CA VAL A 72 -36.70 -0.54 19.41
C VAL A 72 -36.17 -0.92 18.03
N PRO A 73 -36.86 -1.81 17.28
CA PRO A 73 -36.50 -2.12 15.89
C PRO A 73 -36.42 -0.84 15.04
N GLY A 74 -35.33 -0.68 14.30
CA GLY A 74 -35.06 0.54 13.50
C GLY A 74 -34.73 1.79 14.33
N GLY A 75 -34.50 1.64 15.64
CA GLY A 75 -34.10 2.73 16.53
C GLY A 75 -32.69 3.25 16.26
N ALA A 76 -32.35 4.38 16.88
CA ALA A 76 -31.03 4.99 16.75
C ALA A 76 -29.91 4.09 17.30
N PRO A 77 -28.69 4.16 16.74
CA PRO A 77 -27.51 3.48 17.28
C PRO A 77 -27.22 3.85 18.73
N VAL A 78 -26.70 2.88 19.49
CA VAL A 78 -26.34 3.09 20.89
C VAL A 78 -24.91 3.60 20.98
N ARG A 79 -24.72 4.75 21.62
CA ARG A 79 -23.38 5.28 21.90
C ARG A 79 -22.68 4.43 22.95
N ILE A 80 -21.47 3.96 22.66
CA ILE A 80 -20.65 3.18 23.59
C ILE A 80 -19.67 4.04 24.37
N GLY A 81 -18.94 4.93 23.69
CA GLY A 81 -17.90 5.74 24.31
C GLY A 81 -16.88 6.27 23.32
N ALA A 82 -16.08 7.24 23.76
CA ALA A 82 -14.98 7.75 22.96
C ALA A 82 -13.82 6.74 22.83
N TYR A 83 -12.95 6.97 21.87
CA TYR A 83 -11.66 6.31 21.79
C TYR A 83 -10.58 7.27 21.30
N THR A 84 -9.34 6.98 21.70
CA THR A 84 -8.12 7.52 21.11
C THR A 84 -7.20 6.36 20.79
N ASP A 85 -6.50 6.43 19.67
CA ASP A 85 -5.57 5.39 19.25
C ASP A 85 -4.37 6.00 18.54
N THR A 86 -3.18 5.51 18.87
CA THR A 86 -1.93 5.86 18.19
C THR A 86 -1.24 4.58 17.76
N VAL A 87 -1.01 4.44 16.46
CA VAL A 87 -0.26 3.34 15.86
C VAL A 87 1.06 3.89 15.34
N GLN A 88 2.16 3.24 15.71
CA GLN A 88 3.49 3.49 15.17
C GLN A 88 4.01 2.18 14.59
N ILE A 89 4.48 2.22 13.36
CA ILE A 89 5.03 1.05 12.66
C ILE A 89 6.45 1.43 12.25
N ASP A 90 7.41 0.67 12.76
CA ASP A 90 8.78 0.66 12.27
C ASP A 90 8.88 -0.43 11.20
N VAL A 91 8.97 0.02 9.96
CA VAL A 91 8.99 -0.86 8.79
C VAL A 91 10.32 -1.59 8.71
N VAL A 92 11.43 -0.91 9.03
CA VAL A 92 12.79 -1.46 8.96
C VAL A 92 12.96 -2.60 9.95
N ASN A 93 12.50 -2.40 11.19
CA ASN A 93 12.64 -3.39 12.26
C ASN A 93 11.42 -4.32 12.40
N SER A 94 10.42 -4.19 11.52
CA SER A 94 9.19 -4.98 11.56
C SER A 94 8.53 -4.97 12.95
N SER A 95 8.36 -3.76 13.50
CA SER A 95 7.77 -3.57 14.83
C SER A 95 6.57 -2.64 14.79
N ILE A 96 5.61 -2.88 15.68
CA ILE A 96 4.36 -2.13 15.78
C ILE A 96 4.16 -1.77 17.25
N HIS A 97 3.89 -0.50 17.52
CA HIS A 97 3.46 0.00 18.82
C HIS A 97 2.09 0.63 18.68
N ILE A 98 1.10 0.09 19.39
CA ILE A 98 -0.28 0.58 19.42
C ILE A 98 -0.57 1.01 20.85
N SER A 99 -1.05 2.24 21.02
CA SER A 99 -1.51 2.73 22.31
C SER A 99 -2.92 3.27 22.15
N GLN A 100 -3.86 2.64 22.83
CA GLN A 100 -5.27 2.96 22.73
C GLN A 100 -5.89 3.24 24.09
N THR A 101 -6.80 4.21 24.11
CA THR A 101 -7.76 4.42 25.18
C THR A 101 -9.15 4.17 24.63
N ARG A 102 -9.90 3.29 25.30
CA ARG A 102 -11.25 2.89 24.90
C ARG A 102 -12.21 3.15 26.05
N GLU A 103 -13.19 4.02 25.82
CA GLU A 103 -14.29 4.25 26.76
C GLU A 103 -15.44 3.27 26.47
N THR A 104 -16.07 2.75 27.52
CA THR A 104 -17.32 1.98 27.41
C THR A 104 -18.20 2.29 28.61
N LEU A 105 -19.38 2.87 28.35
CA LEU A 105 -20.32 3.31 29.37
C LEU A 105 -19.68 4.19 30.46
N GLY A 106 -18.87 5.18 30.07
CA GLY A 106 -18.23 6.12 30.99
C GLY A 106 -16.94 5.63 31.64
N GLN A 107 -16.50 4.39 31.39
CA GLN A 107 -15.24 3.85 31.90
C GLN A 107 -14.17 3.77 30.80
N ALA A 108 -13.11 4.54 30.96
CA ALA A 108 -11.93 4.50 30.10
C ALA A 108 -10.99 3.36 30.50
N ARG A 109 -10.42 2.69 29.49
CA ARG A 109 -9.43 1.62 29.65
C ARG A 109 -8.30 1.84 28.67
N ASN A 110 -7.08 1.67 29.14
CA ASN A 110 -5.88 1.81 28.33
C ASN A 110 -5.36 0.43 27.97
N LEU A 111 -4.88 0.27 26.74
CA LEU A 111 -4.15 -0.90 26.29
C LEU A 111 -2.98 -0.43 25.42
N ILE A 112 -1.80 -0.94 25.72
CA ILE A 112 -0.63 -0.84 24.88
C ILE A 112 -0.37 -2.23 24.30
N GLU A 113 -0.08 -2.27 23.01
CA GLU A 113 0.28 -3.47 22.27
C GLU A 113 1.60 -3.22 21.56
N VAL A 114 2.57 -4.10 21.77
CA VAL A 114 3.87 -4.07 21.11
C VAL A 114 4.06 -5.35 20.36
N VAL A 115 4.38 -5.26 19.08
CA VAL A 115 4.78 -6.38 18.23
C VAL A 115 6.19 -6.12 17.75
N ALA A 116 7.06 -7.13 17.81
CA ALA A 116 8.40 -7.09 17.25
C ALA A 116 8.68 -8.43 16.57
N GLY A 117 8.68 -8.44 15.24
CA GLY A 117 8.79 -9.68 14.47
C GLY A 117 7.65 -10.66 14.78
N ASP A 118 8.00 -11.82 15.33
CA ASP A 118 7.08 -12.91 15.67
C ASP A 118 6.67 -12.93 17.15
N GLN A 119 7.01 -11.89 17.92
CA GLN A 119 6.65 -11.75 19.32
C GLN A 119 5.70 -10.57 19.53
N GLY A 120 4.80 -10.72 20.49
CA GLY A 120 3.86 -9.67 20.88
C GLY A 120 3.69 -9.58 22.39
N TYR A 121 3.47 -8.37 22.89
CA TYR A 121 3.24 -8.08 24.29
C TYR A 121 2.10 -7.08 24.46
N MET A 122 1.31 -7.24 25.51
CA MET A 122 0.24 -6.32 25.88
C MET A 122 0.42 -5.84 27.32
N ASP A 123 0.19 -4.55 27.53
CA ASP A 123 0.13 -3.94 28.86
C ASP A 123 -1.18 -3.13 28.98
N GLY A 124 -1.98 -3.46 29.98
CA GLY A 124 -3.21 -2.76 30.31
C GLY A 124 -4.43 -3.66 30.26
N GLN A 125 -5.58 -3.07 29.97
CA GLN A 125 -6.88 -3.71 30.12
C GLN A 125 -7.56 -3.92 28.76
N ASP A 126 -7.40 -5.12 28.20
CA ASP A 126 -7.99 -5.50 26.92
C ASP A 126 -9.52 -5.70 27.02
N GLY A 127 -9.94 -6.53 27.97
CA GLY A 127 -11.35 -6.84 28.21
C GLY A 127 -12.05 -5.82 29.09
N ARG A 128 -13.34 -5.54 28.82
CA ARG A 128 -14.18 -4.65 29.64
C ARG A 128 -14.20 -5.01 31.13
N PHE A 129 -14.27 -6.30 31.44
CA PHE A 129 -14.32 -6.82 32.81
C PHE A 129 -12.99 -7.46 33.25
N GLY A 130 -11.97 -7.42 32.39
CA GLY A 130 -10.64 -7.92 32.72
C GLY A 130 -9.94 -6.99 33.70
N GLN A 131 -8.97 -7.50 34.46
CA GLN A 131 -8.05 -6.63 35.18
C GLN A 131 -6.94 -6.17 34.23
N PRO A 132 -6.33 -4.99 34.46
CA PRO A 132 -5.10 -4.63 33.77
C PRO A 132 -4.02 -5.67 34.05
N THR A 133 -3.41 -6.19 33.00
CA THR A 133 -2.32 -7.17 33.12
C THR A 133 -1.23 -6.87 32.11
N GLN A 134 -0.04 -7.40 32.39
CA GLN A 134 1.03 -7.46 31.41
C GLN A 134 1.23 -8.91 31.00
N GLN A 135 1.18 -9.18 29.70
CA GLN A 135 1.21 -10.55 29.19
C GLN A 135 1.71 -10.60 27.75
N ALA A 136 2.32 -11.73 27.40
CA ALA A 136 2.60 -12.05 26.01
C ALA A 136 1.28 -12.20 25.22
N MET A 137 1.29 -11.79 23.96
CA MET A 137 0.17 -12.03 23.05
C MET A 137 0.04 -13.51 22.72
N GLY A 138 -1.19 -14.01 22.68
CA GLY A 138 -1.47 -15.27 22.00
C GLY A 138 -1.22 -15.15 20.49
N SER A 139 -0.90 -16.27 19.83
CA SER A 139 -0.61 -16.32 18.39
C SER A 139 -1.69 -15.66 17.52
N ASP A 140 -2.96 -15.88 17.85
CA ASP A 140 -4.08 -15.34 17.09
C ASP A 140 -4.16 -13.81 17.22
N ARG A 141 -3.92 -13.29 18.43
CA ARG A 141 -3.90 -11.85 18.69
C ARG A 141 -2.75 -11.18 17.94
N LEU A 142 -1.57 -11.78 17.99
CA LEU A 142 -0.38 -11.31 17.28
C LEU A 142 -0.63 -11.24 15.77
N LEU A 143 -1.03 -12.36 15.15
CA LEU A 143 -1.27 -12.44 13.72
C LEU A 143 -2.41 -11.53 13.26
N SER A 144 -3.48 -11.45 14.06
CA SER A 144 -4.58 -10.53 13.76
C SER A 144 -4.14 -9.07 13.82
N THR A 145 -3.26 -8.70 14.76
CA THR A 145 -2.74 -7.33 14.88
C THR A 145 -1.90 -6.97 13.67
N ILE A 146 -0.95 -7.84 13.29
CA ILE A 146 -0.11 -7.65 12.10
C ILE A 146 -0.99 -7.52 10.85
N LYS A 147 -1.90 -8.47 10.63
CA LYS A 147 -2.79 -8.47 9.46
C LYS A 147 -3.66 -7.22 9.40
N GLN A 148 -4.24 -6.80 10.53
CA GLN A 148 -5.05 -5.59 10.60
C GLN A 148 -4.23 -4.37 10.19
N GLN A 149 -3.01 -4.22 10.70
CA GLN A 149 -2.18 -3.06 10.34
C GLN A 149 -1.73 -3.10 8.88
N MET A 150 -1.45 -4.26 8.31
CA MET A 150 -1.16 -4.36 6.87
C MET A 150 -2.36 -3.95 6.01
N LEU A 151 -3.58 -4.34 6.39
CA LEU A 151 -4.79 -4.02 5.63
C LEU A 151 -5.22 -2.55 5.75
N LEU A 152 -4.98 -1.92 6.90
CA LEU A 152 -5.30 -0.51 7.13
C LEU A 152 -4.23 0.44 6.55
N ASN A 153 -3.02 -0.05 6.32
CA ASN A 153 -1.90 0.72 5.80
C ASN A 153 -1.38 0.08 4.49
N PRO A 154 -2.13 0.23 3.37
CA PRO A 154 -1.87 -0.49 2.11
C PRO A 154 -0.48 -0.27 1.53
N GLN A 155 0.19 0.84 1.84
CA GLN A 155 1.58 1.13 1.50
C GLN A 155 2.55 0.06 2.01
N LEU A 156 2.26 -0.61 3.13
CA LEU A 156 3.07 -1.73 3.61
C LEU A 156 2.97 -2.94 2.68
N ILE A 157 1.76 -3.23 2.20
CA ILE A 157 1.52 -4.32 1.24
C ILE A 157 2.18 -3.98 -0.09
N VAL A 158 1.98 -2.77 -0.60
CA VAL A 158 2.55 -2.36 -1.89
C VAL A 158 4.08 -2.34 -1.83
N GLN A 159 4.69 -1.89 -0.73
CA GLN A 159 6.14 -1.95 -0.55
C GLN A 159 6.66 -3.40 -0.55
N ALA A 160 5.99 -4.30 0.17
CA ALA A 160 6.37 -5.72 0.18
C ALA A 160 6.28 -6.35 -1.22
N LEU A 161 5.21 -6.08 -1.98
CA LEU A 161 5.02 -6.57 -3.34
C LEU A 161 6.00 -5.93 -4.34
N TRP A 162 6.39 -4.67 -4.12
CA TRP A 162 7.42 -4.01 -4.94
C TRP A 162 8.81 -4.62 -4.72
N ASN A 163 9.11 -5.03 -3.49
CA ASN A 163 10.37 -5.69 -3.13
C ASN A 163 10.42 -7.15 -3.59
N ASP A 164 9.28 -7.85 -3.65
CA ASP A 164 9.17 -9.19 -4.24
C ASP A 164 8.02 -9.26 -5.28
N PRO A 165 8.25 -8.80 -6.52
CA PRO A 165 7.22 -8.84 -7.56
C PRO A 165 6.80 -10.26 -7.97
N SER A 166 7.52 -11.31 -7.55
CA SER A 166 7.15 -12.70 -7.87
C SER A 166 5.84 -13.13 -7.19
N GLN A 167 5.41 -12.41 -6.15
CA GLN A 167 4.14 -12.60 -5.47
C GLN A 167 2.95 -11.96 -6.22
N VAL A 168 3.20 -11.23 -7.31
CA VAL A 168 2.18 -10.51 -8.06
C VAL A 168 1.89 -11.22 -9.37
N SER A 169 0.62 -11.44 -9.66
CA SER A 169 0.14 -11.86 -10.97
C SER A 169 -0.97 -10.93 -11.45
N ASP A 170 -0.96 -10.63 -12.75
CA ASP A 170 -2.04 -9.89 -13.39
C ASP A 170 -3.14 -10.87 -13.80
N ALA A 171 -4.33 -10.71 -13.21
CA ALA A 171 -5.50 -11.52 -13.49
C ALA A 171 -6.37 -10.96 -14.64
N GLY A 172 -5.94 -9.86 -15.25
CA GLY A 172 -6.71 -9.11 -16.23
C GLY A 172 -7.69 -8.11 -15.60
N GLU A 173 -8.46 -7.45 -16.46
CA GLU A 173 -9.40 -6.41 -16.04
C GLU A 173 -10.76 -7.02 -15.66
N VAL A 174 -11.31 -6.58 -14.53
CA VAL A 174 -12.67 -6.90 -14.11
C VAL A 174 -13.39 -5.62 -13.67
N LEU A 175 -14.66 -5.50 -14.04
CA LEU A 175 -15.52 -4.44 -13.53
C LEU A 175 -15.91 -4.79 -12.09
N GLN A 176 -15.48 -3.97 -11.14
CA GLN A 176 -15.80 -4.14 -9.73
C GLN A 176 -16.32 -2.82 -9.16
N ASP A 177 -17.54 -2.87 -8.63
CA ASP A 177 -18.26 -1.75 -7.99
C ASP A 177 -18.56 -0.51 -8.88
N GLY A 178 -18.43 -0.61 -10.20
CA GLY A 178 -19.01 0.34 -11.18
C GLY A 178 -18.01 1.33 -11.78
#